data_AF-A0A915LJD4-F1
#
_entry.id   AF-A0A915LJD4-F1
#
_cell.length_a   1.000
_cell.length_b   1.000
_cell.length_c   1.000
_cell.angle_alpha   90.00
_cell.angle_beta   90.00
_cell.angle_gamma   90.00
#
_symmetry.space_group_name_H-M   'P 1'
#
loop_
_entity.id
_entity.type
_entity.pdbx_description
1 polymer ?
#
loop_
_entity_poly.entity_id
_entity_poly.type
_entity_poly.pdbx_seq_one_letter_code
_entity_poly.pdbx_strand_id
1 'polypeptide(L)'
;MSKKGKELLLNESEKYSKILMKMLQNRHGDLAGARRFTEGVQLIQACFFFGHQHSLFFNYLANVYHRDTFRNVMPEAFVNLCLRKTMNSYFFNFRFLKYRSILI
;
A
#
# COMPACT_ATOMS: atom_id res chain seq x y z
N MET A 1 -6.40 3.64 -15.72
CA MET A 1 -7.05 2.47 -15.06
C MET A 1 -8.55 2.61 -15.27
N SER A 2 -9.23 1.61 -15.85
CA SER A 2 -10.66 1.69 -16.15
C SER A 2 -11.51 1.65 -14.88
N LYS A 3 -12.71 2.25 -14.91
CA LYS A 3 -13.66 2.26 -13.78
C LYS A 3 -13.98 0.84 -13.29
N LYS A 4 -14.24 -0.07 -14.24
CA LYS A 4 -14.51 -1.50 -13.98
C LYS A 4 -13.33 -2.21 -13.30
N GLY A 5 -12.09 -1.86 -13.66
CA GLY A 5 -10.90 -2.43 -13.02
C GLY A 5 -10.77 -2.01 -11.56
N LYS A 6 -11.09 -0.75 -11.23
CA LYS A 6 -11.09 -0.26 -9.85
C LYS A 6 -12.15 -0.95 -9.00
N GLU A 7 -13.36 -1.11 -9.53
CA GLU A 7 -14.46 -1.81 -8.84
C GLU A 7 -14.10 -3.28 -8.54
N LEU A 8 -13.51 -3.99 -9.51
CA LEU A 8 -13.07 -5.37 -9.31
C LEU A 8 -12.00 -5.48 -8.22
N LEU A 9 -11.00 -4.58 -8.24
CA LEU A 9 -9.95 -4.55 -7.22
C LEU A 9 -10.51 -4.25 -5.82
N LEU A 10 -11.48 -3.34 -5.72
CA LEU A 10 -12.13 -3.04 -4.44
C LEU A 10 -12.88 -4.25 -3.90
N ASN A 11 -13.67 -4.92 -4.74
CA ASN A 11 -14.43 -6.11 -4.34
C ASN A 11 -13.51 -7.24 -3.85
N GLU A 12 -12.43 -7.52 -4.58
CA GLU A 12 -11.45 -8.53 -4.16
C GLU A 12 -10.74 -8.10 -2.86
N SER A 13 -10.38 -6.82 -2.72
CA SER A 13 -9.75 -6.32 -1.50
C SER A 13 -10.64 -6.48 -0.26
N GLU A 14 -11.95 -6.24 -0.41
CA GLU A 14 -12.92 -6.40 0.67
C GLU A 14 -13.07 -7.88 1.06
N LYS A 15 -13.13 -8.77 0.07
CA LYS A 15 -13.19 -10.22 0.28
C LYS A 15 -11.99 -10.72 1.08
N TYR A 16 -10.76 -10.39 0.66
CA TYR A 16 -9.55 -10.81 1.37
C TYR A 16 -9.44 -10.18 2.76
N SER A 17 -9.86 -8.91 2.92
CA SER A 17 -9.88 -8.24 4.22
C SER A 17 -10.79 -8.95 5.22
N LYS A 18 -11.99 -9.38 4.80
CA LYS A 18 -12.92 -10.14 5.65
C LYS A 18 -12.36 -11.50 6.05
N ILE A 19 -11.72 -12.20 5.11
CA ILE A 19 -11.07 -13.50 5.38
C ILE A 19 -9.97 -13.32 6.43
N LEU A 20 -9.08 -12.33 6.23
CA LEU A 20 -7.99 -12.05 7.16
C LEU A 20 -8.49 -11.69 8.56
N MET A 21 -9.51 -10.82 8.65
CA MET A 21 -10.13 -10.46 9.93
C MET A 21 -10.64 -11.70 10.67
N LYS A 22 -11.43 -12.55 9.99
CA LYS A 22 -11.96 -13.78 10.59
C LYS A 22 -10.86 -14.73 11.04
N MET A 23 -9.81 -14.90 10.23
CA MET A 23 -8.67 -15.75 10.60
C MET A 23 -7.98 -15.25 11.86
N LEU A 24 -7.80 -13.93 12.00
CA LEU A 24 -7.17 -13.33 13.17
C LEU A 24 -8.07 -13.44 14.41
N GLN A 25 -9.38 -13.22 14.27
CA GLN A 25 -10.35 -13.39 15.35
C GLN A 25 -10.43 -14.85 15.82
N ASN A 26 -10.46 -15.81 14.89
CA ASN A 26 -10.46 -17.24 15.23
C ASN A 26 -9.19 -17.67 15.97
N ARG A 27 -8.04 -17.05 15.69
CA ARG A 27 -6.75 -17.41 16.31
C ARG A 27 -6.52 -16.71 17.65
N HIS A 28 -6.98 -15.47 17.80
CA HIS A 28 -6.62 -14.60 18.93
C HIS A 28 -7.81 -14.17 19.79
N GLY A 29 -9.04 -14.54 19.42
CA GLY A 29 -10.29 -14.02 19.99
C GLY A 29 -10.74 -12.73 19.30
N ASP A 30 -12.02 -12.39 19.45
CA ASP A 30 -12.68 -11.32 18.67
C ASP A 30 -11.99 -9.96 18.83
N LEU A 31 -11.70 -9.56 20.07
CA LEU A 31 -11.12 -8.25 20.38
C LEU A 31 -9.64 -8.16 20.00
N ALA A 32 -8.84 -9.16 20.40
CA ALA A 32 -7.41 -9.15 20.11
C ALA A 32 -7.15 -9.39 18.61
N GLY A 33 -7.94 -10.23 17.95
CA GLY A 33 -7.88 -10.44 16.50
C GLY A 33 -8.21 -9.17 15.70
N ALA A 34 -9.25 -8.43 16.11
CA ALA A 34 -9.59 -7.15 15.49
C ALA A 34 -8.46 -6.12 15.65
N ARG A 35 -7.85 -6.04 16.84
CA ARG A 35 -6.67 -5.18 17.08
C ARG A 35 -5.50 -5.54 16.16
N ARG A 36 -5.16 -6.84 16.06
CA ARG A 36 -4.08 -7.33 15.18
C ARG A 36 -4.35 -7.01 13.71
N PHE A 37 -5.61 -7.10 13.27
CA PHE A 37 -6.00 -6.71 11.93
C PHE A 37 -5.71 -5.21 11.68
N THR A 38 -6.11 -4.35 12.61
CA THR A 38 -5.83 -2.90 12.52
C THR A 38 -4.34 -2.60 12.49
N GLU A 39 -3.54 -3.25 13.34
CA GLU A 39 -2.07 -3.14 13.33
C GLU A 39 -1.49 -3.53 11.95
N GLY A 40 -2.00 -4.61 11.34
CA GLY A 40 -1.59 -5.04 10.00
C GLY A 40 -1.94 -4.03 8.91
N VAL A 41 -3.14 -3.44 8.96
CA VAL A 41 -3.54 -2.39 8.02
C VAL A 41 -2.66 -1.15 8.16
N GLN A 42 -2.32 -0.75 9.39
CA GLN A 42 -1.41 0.37 9.65
C GLN A 42 0.00 0.10 9.12
N LEU A 43 0.50 -1.12 9.26
CA LEU A 43 1.79 -1.52 8.70
C LEU A 43 1.80 -1.42 7.17
N ILE A 44 0.74 -1.89 6.51
CA ILE A 44 0.60 -1.76 5.04
C ILE A 44 0.64 -0.28 4.65
N GLN A 45 -0.10 0.58 5.35
CA GLN A 45 -0.10 2.02 5.09
C GLN A 45 1.30 2.63 5.25
N ALA A 46 2.04 2.25 6.30
CA ALA A 46 3.41 2.71 6.53
C ALA A 46 4.35 2.28 5.39
N CYS A 47 4.25 1.03 4.92
CA CYS A 47 5.02 0.54 3.78
C CYS A 47 4.78 1.36 2.50
N PHE A 48 3.52 1.71 2.21
CA PHE A 48 3.21 2.58 1.06
C PHE A 48 3.76 3.99 1.22
N PHE A 49 3.69 4.55 2.43
CA PHE A 49 4.28 5.86 2.73
C PHE A 49 5.79 5.85 2.49
N PHE A 50 6.52 4.89 3.07
CA PHE A 50 7.96 4.77 2.86
C PHE A 50 8.33 4.47 1.41
N GLY A 51 7.56 3.61 0.73
CA GLY A 51 7.77 3.33 -0.69
C GLY A 51 7.63 4.59 -1.55
N HIS A 52 6.68 5.48 -1.24
CA HIS A 52 6.54 6.76 -1.91
C HIS A 52 7.74 7.68 -1.64
N GLN A 53 8.18 7.82 -0.38
CA GLN A 53 9.33 8.65 -0.03
C GLN A 53 10.61 8.14 -0.71
N HIS A 54 10.84 6.84 -0.73
CA HIS A 54 11.97 6.23 -1.45
C HIS A 54 11.89 6.49 -2.95
N SER A 55 10.70 6.36 -3.56
CA SER A 55 10.52 6.68 -4.98
C SER A 55 10.90 8.14 -5.28
N LEU A 56 10.51 9.11 -4.44
CA LEU A 56 10.92 10.50 -4.58
C LEU A 56 12.44 10.68 -4.47
N PHE A 57 13.04 10.04 -3.47
CA PHE A 57 14.49 10.07 -3.28
C PHE A 57 15.25 9.49 -4.49
N PHE A 58 14.82 8.35 -5.03
CA PHE A 58 15.43 7.77 -6.22
C PHE A 58 15.21 8.62 -7.46
N ASN A 59 14.04 9.28 -7.60
CA ASN A 59 13.82 10.26 -8.66
C ASN A 59 14.78 11.45 -8.55
N TYR A 60 15.06 11.94 -7.34
CA TYR A 60 16.05 12.99 -7.12
C TYR A 60 17.45 12.52 -7.53
N LEU A 61 17.88 11.34 -7.07
CA LEU A 61 19.19 10.79 -7.44
C LEU A 61 19.34 10.62 -8.94
N ALA A 62 18.31 10.09 -9.62
CA ALA A 62 18.33 9.82 -11.04
C ALA A 62 18.32 11.08 -11.92
N ASN A 63 17.72 12.19 -11.46
CA ASN A 63 17.54 13.38 -12.28
C ASN A 63 18.46 14.55 -11.90
N VAL A 64 18.94 14.59 -10.65
CA VAL A 64 19.71 15.74 -10.12
C VAL A 64 21.15 15.35 -9.80
N TYR A 65 21.37 14.26 -9.06
CA TYR A 65 22.70 13.98 -8.49
C TYR A 65 23.58 13.07 -9.37
N HIS A 66 23.02 12.00 -9.94
CA HIS A 66 23.76 10.97 -10.70
C HIS A 66 23.11 10.67 -12.04
N ARG A 67 22.83 11.71 -12.83
CA ARG A 67 22.02 11.61 -14.06
C ARG A 67 22.52 10.57 -15.06
N ASP A 68 23.84 10.48 -15.24
CA ASP A 68 24.46 9.62 -16.26
C ASP A 68 24.86 8.24 -15.74
N THR A 69 24.97 8.08 -14.41
CA THR A 69 25.45 6.86 -13.75
C THR A 69 24.34 6.04 -13.10
N PHE A 70 23.23 6.66 -12.72
CA PHE A 70 22.14 5.99 -12.00
C PHE A 70 21.56 4.79 -12.78
N ARG A 71 21.33 4.94 -14.09
CA ARG A 71 20.80 3.86 -14.94
C ARG A 71 21.78 2.70 -15.15
N ASN A 72 23.07 2.95 -15.00
CA ASN A 72 24.11 1.93 -15.21
C ASN A 72 24.34 1.09 -13.95
N VAL A 73 24.00 1.63 -12.77
CA VAL A 73 24.22 0.98 -11.48
C VAL A 73 22.93 0.35 -10.92
N MET A 74 21.77 0.92 -11.24
CA MET A 74 20.50 0.41 -10.71
C MET A 74 19.88 -0.68 -11.58
N PRO A 75 19.35 -1.77 -10.98
CA PRO A 75 18.62 -2.80 -11.71
C PRO A 75 17.43 -2.21 -12.47
N GLU A 76 17.27 -2.61 -13.73
CA GLU A 76 16.27 -2.05 -14.64
C GLU A 76 14.84 -2.13 -14.09
N ALA A 77 14.48 -3.25 -13.45
CA ALA A 77 13.17 -3.42 -12.81
C ALA A 77 12.91 -2.36 -11.72
N PHE A 78 13.94 -1.99 -10.96
CA PHE A 78 13.85 -1.00 -9.90
C PHE A 78 13.75 0.42 -10.46
N VAL A 79 14.54 0.72 -11.50
CA VAL A 79 14.44 1.98 -12.26
C VAL A 79 13.03 2.16 -12.81
N ASN A 80 12.47 1.11 -13.44
CA ASN A 80 11.12 1.13 -13.99
C ASN A 80 10.03 1.28 -12.92
N LEU A 81 10.25 0.75 -11.71
CA LEU A 81 9.33 0.87 -10.59
C LEU A 81 9.34 2.28 -9.99
N CYS A 82 10.54 2.84 -9.74
CA CYS A 82 10.71 4.12 -9.06
C CYS A 82 10.52 5.34 -9.98
N LEU A 83 10.95 5.25 -11.25
CA LEU A 83 10.92 6.38 -12.18
C LEU A 83 9.70 6.37 -13.12
N ARG A 84 8.80 5.37 -13.03
CA ARG A 84 7.52 5.42 -13.77
C ARG A 84 6.70 6.61 -13.26
N LYS A 85 6.42 7.56 -14.16
CA LYS A 85 5.57 8.76 -13.97
C LYS A 85 4.11 8.49 -13.50
N THR A 86 3.76 7.27 -13.09
CA THR A 86 2.40 6.83 -12.82
C THR A 86 2.26 5.93 -11.59
N MET A 87 3.00 6.18 -10.50
CA MET A 87 2.43 5.91 -9.17
C MET A 87 1.41 7.00 -8.86
N ASN A 88 0.29 6.90 -9.56
CA ASN A 88 -0.92 7.63 -9.29
C ASN A 88 -1.23 7.53 -7.79
N SER A 89 -1.36 8.68 -7.17
CA SER A 89 -1.73 9.00 -5.79
C SER A 89 -3.10 8.45 -5.33
N TYR A 90 -3.63 7.41 -5.97
CA TYR A 90 -4.98 6.89 -5.77
C TYR A 90 -5.09 5.74 -4.76
N PHE A 91 -4.00 5.28 -4.15
CA PHE A 91 -4.08 4.26 -3.08
C PHE A 91 -4.37 4.83 -1.68
N PHE A 92 -4.44 6.16 -1.53
CA PHE A 92 -4.57 6.82 -0.23
C PHE A 92 -5.99 6.95 0.34
N ASN A 93 -7.00 6.33 -0.29
CA ASN A 93 -8.37 6.35 0.23
C ASN A 93 -8.87 4.94 0.58
N PHE A 94 -8.15 4.25 1.46
CA PHE A 94 -8.77 3.19 2.24
C PHE A 94 -9.76 3.84 3.22
N ARG A 95 -11.00 4.05 2.75
CA ARG A 95 -12.19 4.30 3.58
C ARG A 95 -12.50 3.04 4.41
N PHE A 96 -11.61 2.66 5.33
CA PHE A 96 -11.90 1.64 6.36
C PHE A 96 -12.37 2.25 7.68
N LEU A 97 -12.52 3.58 7.75
CA LEU A 97 -13.02 4.29 8.93
C LEU A 97 -14.53 4.15 9.20
N LYS A 98 -15.26 3.28 8.48
CA LYS A 98 -16.68 3.01 8.81
C LYS A 98 -16.88 2.04 9.98
N TYR A 99 -15.81 1.43 10.51
CA TYR A 99 -15.88 0.54 11.68
C TYR A 99 -15.51 1.21 13.01
N ARG A 100 -15.31 2.54 13.03
CA ARG A 100 -15.04 3.28 14.27
C ARG A 100 -16.30 3.59 15.12
N SER A 101 -17.47 3.06 14.75
CA SER A 101 -18.76 3.36 15.40
C SER A 101 -19.45 2.15 16.04
N ILE A 102 -18.78 1.01 16.24
CA ILE A 102 -19.36 -0.19 16.89
C ILE A 102 -18.59 -0.59 18.17
N LEU A 103 -17.65 0.23 18.63
CA LEU A 103 -16.89 0.02 19.86
C LEU A 103 -16.82 1.30 20.69
N ILE A 104 -18.00 1.80 21.08
CA ILE A 104 -18.24 2.55 22.32
C ILE A 104 -19.53 2.00 22.90
#